data_AF-A0A5A7NHR2-F1
#
_entry.id   AF-A0A5A7NHR2-F1
#
_cell.length_a   1.000
_cell.length_b   1.000
_cell.length_c   1.000
_cell.angle_alpha   90.00
_cell.angle_beta   90.00
_cell.angle_gamma   90.00
#
_symmetry.space_group_name_H-M   'P 1'
#
loop_
_entity.id
_entity.type
_entity.pdbx_description
1 polymer ?
#
loop_
_entity_poly.entity_id
_entity_poly.type
_entity_poly.pdbx_seq_one_letter_code
_entity_poly.pdbx_strand_id
1 'polypeptide(L)'
;MPSNIAIAPSKDLLNLGRRAMTVNPDRGFRPGLWPTIFTIFGLVLLVGLGTWQIQRLAWKTDLLADIAQRAAAAPVPLPAELDDLKSWRYRPVTVTGRFNHAAEMAVHAGRGYHIITPLIRLDSGPPVLVVRGEVPPDGRDPDSRPDGQESGVVSVTGIVRLPPYPGLFVPENDPQANLWYWRDLPAMADHAGLQHVAPIFVESVETAKGGWPRGGVTNYTISNNHLSYVITWYGLALALLAIYLVFGWRRPPSETGAKTGVKR
;
A
#
# COMPACT_ATOMS: atom_id res chain seq x y z
N MET A 1 97.84 57.24 8.82
CA MET A 1 97.90 55.87 9.37
C MET A 1 97.18 55.87 10.72
N PRO A 2 96.34 54.89 11.13
CA PRO A 2 95.81 53.67 10.47
C PRO A 2 94.25 53.70 10.33
N SER A 3 93.68 53.07 9.29
CA SER A 3 93.08 51.72 9.19
C SER A 3 91.63 51.59 9.67
N ASN A 4 90.75 51.27 8.73
CA ASN A 4 89.30 51.13 8.86
C ASN A 4 88.94 49.71 8.42
N ILE A 5 88.32 48.91 9.29
CA ILE A 5 87.76 47.59 8.93
C ILE A 5 86.28 47.60 9.32
N ALA A 6 85.42 47.62 8.32
CA ALA A 6 83.97 47.47 8.44
C ALA A 6 83.60 45.99 8.36
N ILE A 7 82.88 45.50 9.38
CA ILE A 7 82.21 44.20 9.35
C ILE A 7 80.74 44.46 9.04
N ALA A 8 80.28 44.05 7.86
CA ALA A 8 78.88 44.12 7.46
C ALA A 8 78.09 42.94 8.06
N PRO A 9 76.86 43.14 8.57
CA PRO A 9 76.03 42.05 9.04
C PRO A 9 75.50 41.20 7.87
N SER A 10 75.49 39.89 8.09
CA SER A 10 74.98 38.84 7.18
C SER A 10 73.51 39.08 6.79
N LYS A 11 73.21 38.86 5.50
CA LYS A 11 71.87 38.99 4.89
C LYS A 11 70.89 37.86 5.27
N ASP A 12 71.31 36.87 6.07
CA ASP A 12 70.53 35.66 6.32
C ASP A 12 69.46 35.77 7.42
N LEU A 13 69.38 36.89 8.15
CA LEU A 13 68.39 37.06 9.23
C LEU A 13 67.08 37.75 8.80
N LEU A 14 66.93 38.13 7.53
CA LEU A 14 65.73 38.84 7.04
C LEU A 14 64.64 37.94 6.41
N ASN A 15 64.84 36.63 6.32
CA ASN A 15 63.90 35.73 5.63
C ASN A 15 63.12 34.73 6.51
N LEU A 16 63.22 34.82 7.85
CA LEU A 16 62.54 33.90 8.78
C LEU A 16 61.17 34.39 9.27
N GLY A 17 60.70 35.57 8.84
CA GLY A 17 59.51 36.22 9.39
C GLY A 17 58.23 36.20 8.55
N ARG A 18 58.13 35.40 7.47
CA ARG A 18 56.94 35.43 6.62
C ARG A 18 56.59 34.09 5.97
N ARG A 19 56.43 33.03 6.78
CA ARG A 19 55.49 31.95 6.40
C ARG A 19 54.08 32.49 6.62
N ALA A 20 53.62 33.33 5.69
CA ALA A 20 52.20 33.58 5.53
C ALA A 20 51.54 32.21 5.35
N MET A 21 50.67 31.85 6.29
CA MET A 21 49.74 30.75 6.12
C MET A 21 48.86 31.13 4.93
N THR A 22 49.28 30.76 3.71
CA THR A 22 48.48 30.95 2.51
C THR A 22 47.29 30.02 2.64
N VAL A 23 46.19 30.53 3.20
CA VAL A 23 44.87 29.93 3.05
C VAL A 23 44.66 29.88 1.54
N ASN A 24 44.80 28.70 0.94
CA ASN A 24 44.65 28.51 -0.49
C ASN A 24 43.22 28.92 -0.87
N PRO A 25 43.01 30.03 -1.61
CA PRO A 25 41.68 30.56 -1.90
C PRO A 25 40.88 29.67 -2.87
N ASP A 26 41.52 28.65 -3.45
CA ASP A 26 40.92 27.84 -4.51
C ASP A 26 40.03 26.70 -4.01
N ARG A 27 39.88 26.51 -2.70
CA ARG A 27 38.90 25.58 -2.11
C ARG A 27 37.57 26.28 -1.83
N GLY A 28 36.84 26.60 -2.89
CA GLY A 28 35.51 27.22 -2.81
C GLY A 28 34.41 26.35 -3.39
N PHE A 29 33.21 26.43 -2.81
CA PHE A 29 31.99 25.90 -3.43
C PHE A 29 31.60 26.77 -4.63
N ARG A 30 31.69 26.22 -5.85
CA ARG A 30 31.43 26.92 -7.11
C ARG A 30 30.63 26.02 -8.06
N PRO A 31 29.39 25.65 -7.70
CA PRO A 31 28.53 24.85 -8.56
C PRO A 31 28.15 25.63 -9.83
N GLY A 32 27.93 24.92 -10.94
CA GLY A 32 27.39 25.52 -12.15
C GLY A 32 25.89 25.81 -12.03
N LEU A 33 25.40 26.86 -12.71
CA LEU A 33 23.98 27.25 -12.70
C LEU A 33 23.03 26.10 -13.06
N TRP A 34 23.33 25.38 -14.13
CA TRP A 34 22.49 24.26 -14.59
C TRP A 34 22.45 23.09 -13.60
N PRO A 35 23.59 22.57 -13.10
CA PRO A 35 23.59 21.62 -11.99
C PRO A 35 22.75 22.09 -10.79
N THR A 36 22.85 23.36 -10.41
CA THR A 36 22.06 23.91 -9.30
C THR A 36 20.56 23.85 -9.58
N ILE A 37 20.10 24.25 -10.77
CA ILE A 37 18.69 24.22 -11.15
C ILE A 37 18.16 22.77 -11.13
N PHE A 38 18.87 21.83 -11.76
CA PHE A 38 18.46 20.43 -11.78
C PHE A 38 18.45 19.80 -10.39
N THR A 39 19.43 20.12 -9.55
CA THR A 39 19.46 19.64 -8.16
C THR A 39 18.28 20.20 -7.38
N ILE A 40 17.97 21.49 -7.47
CA ILE A 40 16.84 22.09 -6.75
C ILE A 40 15.53 21.43 -7.20
N PHE A 41 15.31 21.32 -8.52
CA PHE A 41 14.11 20.68 -9.05
C PHE A 41 14.00 19.22 -8.58
N GLY A 42 15.09 18.45 -8.68
CA GLY A 42 15.14 17.07 -8.22
C GLY A 42 14.87 16.94 -6.72
N LEU A 43 15.44 17.81 -5.90
CA LEU A 43 15.19 17.82 -4.45
C LEU A 43 13.73 18.14 -4.12
N VAL A 44 13.14 19.14 -4.77
CA VAL A 44 11.72 19.48 -4.58
C VAL A 44 10.83 18.28 -4.93
N LEU A 45 11.11 17.62 -6.05
CA LEU A 45 10.36 16.43 -6.47
C LEU A 45 10.51 15.27 -5.48
N LEU A 46 11.75 14.92 -5.12
CA LEU A 46 12.04 13.77 -4.25
C LEU A 46 11.50 13.98 -2.82
N VAL A 47 11.67 15.18 -2.27
CA VAL A 47 11.11 15.54 -0.95
C VAL A 47 9.59 15.61 -1.00
N GLY A 48 9.01 16.14 -2.07
CA GLY A 48 7.57 16.17 -2.30
C GLY A 48 6.97 14.75 -2.34
N LEU A 49 7.59 13.86 -3.11
CA LEU A 49 7.19 12.45 -3.17
C LEU A 49 7.38 11.75 -1.81
N GLY A 50 8.49 11.96 -1.12
CA GLY A 50 8.72 11.43 0.22
C GLY A 50 7.66 11.88 1.23
N THR A 51 7.31 13.17 1.21
CA THR A 51 6.27 13.76 2.07
C THR A 51 4.90 13.17 1.76
N TRP A 52 4.55 13.06 0.48
CA TRP A 52 3.30 12.43 0.06
C TRP A 52 3.21 10.97 0.53
N GLN A 53 4.31 10.21 0.44
CA GLN A 53 4.35 8.82 0.91
C GLN A 53 4.13 8.71 2.43
N ILE A 54 4.66 9.64 3.24
CA ILE A 54 4.37 9.69 4.69
C ILE A 54 2.89 9.94 4.94
N GLN A 55 2.29 10.93 4.26
CA GLN A 55 0.86 11.23 4.41
C GLN A 55 0.01 10.03 3.99
N ARG A 56 0.39 9.37 2.89
CA ARG A 56 -0.29 8.18 2.38
C ARG A 56 -0.17 6.98 3.33
N LEU A 57 0.99 6.81 3.95
CA LEU A 57 1.21 5.81 4.99
C LEU A 57 0.28 6.05 6.18
N ALA A 58 0.27 7.26 6.73
CA ALA A 58 -0.59 7.63 7.87
C ALA A 58 -2.07 7.38 7.55
N TRP A 59 -2.55 7.90 6.42
CA TRP A 59 -3.93 7.70 5.97
C TRP A 59 -4.31 6.22 5.85
N LYS A 60 -3.43 5.37 5.28
CA LYS A 60 -3.69 3.93 5.18
C LYS A 60 -3.71 3.26 6.55
N THR A 61 -2.82 3.65 7.44
CA THR A 61 -2.77 3.12 8.80
C THR A 61 -4.05 3.45 9.57
N ASP A 62 -4.53 4.68 9.47
CA ASP A 62 -5.78 5.11 10.10
C ASP A 62 -6.98 4.35 9.54
N LEU A 63 -7.02 4.13 8.21
CA LEU A 63 -8.06 3.34 7.57
C LEU A 63 -8.06 1.87 8.07
N LEU A 64 -6.88 1.25 8.18
CA LEU A 64 -6.77 -0.11 8.69
C LEU A 64 -7.18 -0.19 10.17
N ALA A 65 -6.86 0.82 10.96
CA ALA A 65 -7.27 0.91 12.36
C ALA A 65 -8.81 1.03 12.50
N ASP A 66 -9.47 1.88 11.71
CA ASP A 66 -10.94 2.00 11.68
C ASP A 66 -11.59 0.66 11.28
N ILE A 67 -11.07 -0.01 10.25
CA ILE A 67 -11.56 -1.33 9.83
C ILE A 67 -11.42 -2.35 10.97
N ALA A 68 -10.25 -2.42 11.62
CA ALA A 68 -9.99 -3.35 12.71
C ALA A 68 -10.91 -3.08 13.92
N GLN A 69 -11.11 -1.80 14.27
CA GLN A 69 -12.01 -1.40 15.34
C GLN A 69 -13.46 -1.81 15.07
N ARG A 70 -13.95 -1.61 13.83
CA ARG A 70 -15.30 -2.02 13.44
C ARG A 70 -15.47 -3.53 13.47
N ALA A 71 -14.51 -4.26 12.92
CA ALA A 71 -14.55 -5.72 12.85
C ALA A 71 -14.46 -6.39 14.24
N ALA A 72 -13.88 -5.70 15.23
CA ALA A 72 -13.78 -6.17 16.62
C ALA A 72 -15.02 -5.88 17.48
N ALA A 73 -16.00 -5.13 16.97
CA ALA A 73 -17.23 -4.85 17.70
C ALA A 73 -18.06 -6.13 17.94
N ALA A 74 -18.90 -6.14 18.97
CA ALA A 74 -19.84 -7.25 19.18
C ALA A 74 -20.83 -7.32 18.00
N PRO A 75 -21.14 -8.53 17.48
CA PRO A 75 -22.16 -8.70 16.46
C PRO A 75 -23.52 -8.16 16.90
N VAL A 76 -24.18 -7.44 16.01
CA VAL A 76 -25.56 -6.96 16.21
C VAL A 76 -26.51 -7.64 15.22
N PRO A 77 -27.79 -7.84 15.55
CA PRO A 77 -28.75 -8.32 14.57
C PRO A 77 -28.77 -7.40 13.34
N LEU A 78 -28.71 -7.97 12.14
CA LEU A 78 -28.82 -7.19 10.91
C LEU A 78 -30.21 -6.56 10.86
N PRO A 79 -30.35 -5.22 10.72
CA PRO A 79 -31.67 -4.61 10.60
C PRO A 79 -32.35 -4.97 9.27
N ALA A 80 -33.66 -4.78 9.18
CA ALA A 80 -34.40 -4.98 7.94
C ALA A 80 -34.04 -3.92 6.88
N GLU A 81 -33.84 -2.68 7.33
CA GLU A 81 -33.42 -1.55 6.50
C GLU A 81 -32.04 -1.06 6.95
N LEU A 82 -31.23 -0.64 5.98
CA LEU A 82 -29.88 -0.12 6.20
C LEU A 82 -29.83 1.32 5.72
N ASP A 83 -29.68 2.28 6.64
CA ASP A 83 -29.62 3.70 6.33
C ASP A 83 -28.32 4.06 5.56
N ASP A 84 -27.23 4.35 6.29
CA ASP A 84 -25.92 4.60 5.71
C ASP A 84 -25.16 3.29 5.52
N LEU A 85 -25.22 2.72 4.31
CA LEU A 85 -24.48 1.52 3.93
C LEU A 85 -22.98 1.59 4.29
N LYS A 86 -22.35 2.77 4.16
CA LYS A 86 -20.91 2.91 4.46
C LYS A 86 -20.64 2.73 5.95
N SER A 87 -21.55 3.13 6.82
CA SER A 87 -21.43 2.92 8.26
C SER A 87 -21.42 1.43 8.63
N TRP A 88 -22.12 0.60 7.86
CA TRP A 88 -22.23 -0.85 8.07
C TRP A 88 -21.02 -1.64 7.59
N ARG A 89 -20.21 -1.09 6.69
CA ARG A 89 -19.03 -1.79 6.15
C ARG A 89 -18.10 -2.28 7.27
N TYR A 90 -17.71 -3.55 7.20
CA TYR A 90 -16.87 -4.25 8.18
C TYR A 90 -17.47 -4.43 9.57
N ARG A 91 -18.77 -4.15 9.77
CA ARG A 91 -19.44 -4.43 11.04
C ARG A 91 -19.82 -5.91 11.13
N PRO A 92 -19.59 -6.55 12.28
CA PRO A 92 -20.13 -7.86 12.57
C PRO A 92 -21.64 -7.79 12.76
N VAL A 93 -22.35 -8.73 12.12
CA VAL A 93 -23.80 -8.89 12.22
C VAL A 93 -24.18 -10.34 12.43
N THR A 94 -25.35 -10.54 13.03
CA THR A 94 -26.01 -11.84 13.11
C THR A 94 -27.29 -11.83 12.28
N VAL A 95 -27.51 -12.89 11.50
CA VAL A 95 -28.72 -13.06 10.69
C VAL A 95 -29.26 -14.47 10.86
N THR A 96 -30.55 -14.58 11.21
CA THR A 96 -31.22 -15.88 11.34
C THR A 96 -32.15 -16.12 10.15
N GLY A 97 -32.04 -17.30 9.54
CA GLY A 97 -32.73 -17.60 8.30
C GLY A 97 -32.66 -19.05 7.88
N ARG A 98 -33.07 -19.31 6.64
CA ARG A 98 -32.91 -20.59 5.95
C ARG A 98 -32.16 -20.35 4.65
N PHE A 99 -31.12 -21.14 4.40
CA PHE A 99 -30.38 -21.05 3.15
C PHE A 99 -31.22 -21.58 1.98
N ASN A 100 -31.21 -20.86 0.87
CA ASN A 100 -31.68 -21.35 -0.41
C ASN A 100 -30.51 -21.98 -1.18
N HIS A 101 -30.16 -23.23 -0.84
CA HIS A 101 -29.03 -23.95 -1.45
C HIS A 101 -29.24 -24.23 -2.94
N ALA A 102 -30.48 -24.25 -3.43
CA ALA A 102 -30.78 -24.41 -4.85
C ALA A 102 -30.35 -23.19 -5.69
N ALA A 103 -30.19 -22.02 -5.06
CA ALA A 103 -29.71 -20.79 -5.68
C ALA A 103 -28.29 -20.42 -5.24
N GLU A 104 -27.49 -21.42 -4.86
CA GLU A 104 -26.11 -21.22 -4.45
C GLU A 104 -25.22 -20.85 -5.66
N MET A 105 -24.35 -19.87 -5.45
CA MET A 105 -23.49 -19.29 -6.48
C MET A 105 -22.01 -19.45 -6.14
N ALA A 106 -21.20 -19.75 -7.16
CA ALA A 106 -19.75 -19.93 -7.00
C ALA A 106 -18.97 -18.78 -7.64
N VAL A 107 -18.29 -17.98 -6.81
CA VAL A 107 -17.43 -16.87 -7.25
C VAL A 107 -15.97 -17.30 -7.25
N HIS A 108 -15.30 -17.23 -8.39
CA HIS A 108 -13.90 -17.58 -8.54
C HIS A 108 -13.01 -16.77 -7.57
N ALA A 109 -12.15 -17.47 -6.83
CA ALA A 109 -11.25 -16.92 -5.81
C ALA A 109 -9.77 -17.22 -6.10
N GLY A 110 -9.41 -17.42 -7.38
CA GLY A 110 -8.05 -17.72 -7.82
C GLY A 110 -7.75 -19.21 -7.83
N ARG A 111 -7.66 -19.84 -6.66
CA ARG A 111 -7.40 -21.31 -6.54
C ARG A 111 -8.63 -22.12 -6.14
N GLY A 112 -9.79 -21.49 -6.05
CA GLY A 112 -11.02 -22.09 -5.57
C GLY A 112 -12.21 -21.18 -5.82
N TYR A 113 -13.25 -21.34 -5.01
CA TYR A 113 -14.47 -20.55 -5.13
C TYR A 113 -14.95 -20.06 -3.77
N HIS A 114 -15.40 -18.81 -3.71
CA HIS A 114 -16.28 -18.36 -2.65
C HIS A 114 -17.70 -18.83 -2.94
N ILE A 115 -18.30 -19.52 -1.98
CA ILE A 115 -19.68 -19.97 -2.05
C ILE A 115 -20.59 -18.90 -1.48
N ILE A 116 -21.53 -18.42 -2.30
CA ILE A 116 -22.52 -17.44 -1.94
C ILE A 116 -23.89 -18.11 -1.95
N THR A 117 -24.58 -18.12 -0.82
CA THR A 117 -25.91 -18.72 -0.72
C THR A 117 -26.89 -17.67 -0.22
N PRO A 118 -28.03 -17.47 -0.91
CA PRO A 118 -29.07 -16.60 -0.38
C PRO A 118 -29.61 -17.15 0.94
N LEU A 119 -29.74 -16.28 1.94
CA LEU A 119 -30.36 -16.59 3.22
C LEU A 119 -31.71 -15.88 3.29
N ILE A 120 -32.79 -16.65 3.31
CA ILE A 120 -34.15 -16.15 3.52
C ILE A 120 -34.31 -15.90 5.02
N ARG A 121 -34.47 -14.64 5.41
CA ARG A 121 -34.49 -14.23 6.82
C ARG A 121 -35.81 -14.61 7.48
N LEU A 122 -35.77 -14.92 8.78
CA LEU A 122 -36.98 -15.21 9.57
C LEU A 122 -37.62 -13.96 10.18
N ASP A 123 -36.90 -12.84 10.24
CA ASP A 123 -37.35 -11.57 10.81
C ASP A 123 -38.14 -10.69 9.81
N SER A 124 -38.55 -11.26 8.67
CA SER A 124 -39.23 -10.58 7.57
C SER A 124 -38.44 -9.47 6.87
N GLY A 125 -37.13 -9.34 7.15
CA GLY A 125 -36.24 -8.48 6.38
C GLY A 125 -35.96 -9.05 4.98
N PRO A 126 -35.42 -8.23 4.06
CA PRO A 126 -35.08 -8.70 2.71
C PRO A 126 -34.00 -9.80 2.77
N PRO A 127 -34.09 -10.86 1.95
CA PRO A 127 -33.06 -11.89 1.86
C PRO A 127 -31.66 -11.29 1.72
N VAL A 128 -30.66 -11.96 2.28
CA VAL A 128 -29.26 -11.50 2.22
C VAL A 128 -28.38 -12.53 1.54
N LEU A 129 -27.45 -12.08 0.70
CA LEU A 129 -26.47 -12.94 0.07
C LEU A 129 -25.32 -13.18 1.06
N VAL A 130 -25.20 -14.43 1.54
CA VAL A 130 -24.17 -14.83 2.50
C VAL A 130 -23.01 -15.46 1.76
N VAL A 131 -21.83 -14.88 1.86
CA VAL A 131 -20.57 -15.54 1.47
C VAL A 131 -20.24 -16.53 2.57
N ARG A 132 -20.54 -17.81 2.37
CA ARG A 132 -20.40 -18.86 3.38
C ARG A 132 -18.94 -19.23 3.65
N GLY A 133 -18.08 -19.05 2.65
CA GLY A 133 -16.66 -19.36 2.76
C GLY A 133 -16.04 -19.74 1.43
N GLU A 134 -14.79 -20.15 1.47
CA GLU A 134 -14.05 -20.65 0.32
C GLU A 134 -14.07 -22.18 0.26
N VAL A 135 -14.06 -22.73 -0.95
CA VAL A 135 -13.91 -24.16 -1.27
C VAL A 135 -12.78 -24.35 -2.30
N PRO A 136 -12.09 -25.51 -2.31
CA PRO A 136 -11.17 -25.86 -3.37
C PRO A 136 -11.91 -26.06 -4.71
N PRO A 137 -11.20 -26.23 -5.84
CA PRO A 137 -11.83 -26.34 -7.16
C PRO A 137 -12.84 -27.48 -7.29
N ASP A 138 -12.57 -28.60 -6.64
CA ASP A 138 -13.41 -29.80 -6.55
C ASP A 138 -14.57 -29.65 -5.54
N GLY A 139 -14.53 -28.62 -4.70
CA GLY A 139 -15.59 -28.29 -3.73
C GLY A 139 -16.69 -27.37 -4.27
N ARG A 140 -16.63 -27.01 -5.56
CA ARG A 140 -17.58 -26.08 -6.20
C ARG A 140 -19.01 -26.62 -6.15
N ASP A 141 -19.19 -27.87 -6.54
CA ASP A 141 -20.49 -28.53 -6.61
C ASP A 141 -21.07 -28.76 -5.18
N PRO A 142 -22.33 -28.40 -4.91
CA PRO A 142 -22.99 -28.72 -3.64
C PRO A 142 -22.86 -30.20 -3.24
N ASP A 143 -22.94 -31.13 -4.19
CA ASP A 143 -22.95 -32.58 -3.95
C ASP A 143 -21.58 -33.10 -3.45
N SER A 144 -20.51 -32.35 -3.68
CA SER A 144 -19.18 -32.69 -3.15
C SER A 144 -19.03 -32.31 -1.67
N ARG A 145 -20.00 -31.61 -1.08
CA ARG A 145 -19.97 -31.10 0.30
C ARG A 145 -21.35 -31.17 0.98
N PRO A 146 -21.97 -32.36 1.07
CA PRO A 146 -23.33 -32.53 1.58
C PRO A 146 -23.48 -32.06 3.04
N ASP A 147 -22.46 -32.27 3.87
CA ASP A 147 -22.46 -31.82 5.27
C ASP A 147 -22.50 -30.29 5.39
N GLY A 148 -21.97 -29.59 4.37
CA GLY A 148 -22.04 -28.14 4.26
C GLY A 148 -23.42 -27.65 3.83
N GLN A 149 -24.32 -28.50 3.34
CA GLN A 149 -25.68 -28.14 2.90
C GLN A 149 -26.66 -28.14 4.07
N GLU A 150 -26.40 -27.27 5.05
CA GLU A 150 -27.17 -27.22 6.30
C GLU A 150 -28.67 -27.02 6.04
N SER A 151 -29.48 -27.98 6.51
CA SER A 151 -30.93 -27.90 6.44
C SER A 151 -31.50 -27.24 7.69
N GLY A 152 -32.67 -26.61 7.53
CA GLY A 152 -33.37 -25.98 8.65
C GLY A 152 -32.99 -24.52 8.87
N VAL A 153 -33.23 -24.05 10.09
CA VAL A 153 -32.94 -22.67 10.52
C VAL A 153 -31.50 -22.59 10.98
N VAL A 154 -30.79 -21.57 10.49
CA VAL A 154 -29.42 -21.27 10.86
C VAL A 154 -29.31 -19.84 11.39
N SER A 155 -28.33 -19.60 12.25
CA SER A 155 -27.94 -18.27 12.69
C SER A 155 -26.52 -18.02 12.20
N VAL A 156 -26.35 -17.11 11.26
CA VAL A 156 -25.06 -16.77 10.66
C VAL A 156 -24.49 -15.55 11.36
N THR A 157 -23.30 -15.69 11.94
CA THR A 157 -22.46 -14.55 12.33
C THR A 157 -21.53 -14.22 11.17
N GLY A 158 -21.49 -12.96 10.76
CA GLY A 158 -20.66 -12.56 9.63
C GLY A 158 -20.34 -11.07 9.59
N ILE A 159 -19.52 -10.69 8.61
CA ILE A 159 -19.02 -9.34 8.44
C ILE A 159 -19.69 -8.71 7.23
N VAL A 160 -20.26 -7.52 7.41
CA VAL A 160 -20.93 -6.80 6.32
C VAL A 160 -19.91 -6.32 5.29
N ARG A 161 -20.19 -6.60 4.01
CA ARG A 161 -19.43 -6.13 2.85
C ARG A 161 -20.34 -5.44 1.87
N LEU A 162 -19.89 -4.31 1.36
CA LEU A 162 -20.57 -3.62 0.28
C LEU A 162 -20.26 -4.29 -1.06
N PRO A 163 -21.21 -4.31 -2.02
CA PRO A 163 -20.95 -4.80 -3.36
C PRO A 163 -19.74 -4.10 -3.98
N PRO A 164 -18.78 -4.86 -4.55
CA PRO A 164 -17.64 -4.28 -5.24
C PRO A 164 -18.05 -3.75 -6.62
N TYR A 165 -17.26 -2.81 -7.14
CA TYR A 165 -17.23 -2.53 -8.58
C TYR A 165 -16.19 -3.44 -9.24
N PRO A 166 -16.47 -4.02 -10.41
CA PRO A 166 -15.49 -4.83 -11.13
C PRO A 166 -14.32 -3.95 -11.59
N GLY A 167 -13.12 -4.54 -11.59
CA GLY A 167 -11.93 -3.91 -12.17
C GLY A 167 -11.90 -4.03 -13.69
N LEU A 168 -11.06 -3.24 -14.35
CA LEU A 168 -10.93 -3.15 -15.82
C LEU A 168 -10.60 -4.48 -16.54
N PHE A 169 -10.10 -5.49 -15.84
CA PHE A 169 -9.66 -6.76 -16.41
C PHE A 169 -10.33 -7.97 -15.74
N VAL A 170 -11.45 -7.75 -15.06
CA VAL A 170 -12.26 -8.84 -14.51
C VAL A 170 -13.16 -9.36 -15.63
N PRO A 171 -13.17 -10.69 -15.90
CA PRO A 171 -14.09 -11.25 -16.88
C PRO A 171 -15.56 -11.01 -16.54
N GLU A 172 -16.43 -11.11 -17.54
CA GLU A 172 -17.88 -11.08 -17.33
C GLU A 172 -18.35 -12.33 -16.59
N ASN A 173 -19.37 -12.18 -15.74
CA ASN A 173 -20.00 -13.31 -15.07
C ASN A 173 -20.78 -14.18 -16.08
N ASP A 174 -20.84 -15.48 -15.84
CA ASP A 174 -21.70 -16.43 -16.55
C ASP A 174 -22.70 -17.05 -15.57
N PRO A 175 -23.87 -16.42 -15.37
CA PRO A 175 -24.90 -16.95 -14.48
C PRO A 175 -25.45 -18.30 -14.94
N GLN A 176 -25.46 -18.61 -16.25
CA GLN A 176 -26.00 -19.87 -16.76
C GLN A 176 -25.09 -21.04 -16.39
N ALA A 177 -23.77 -20.84 -16.44
CA ALA A 177 -22.81 -21.83 -15.98
C ALA A 177 -22.55 -21.75 -14.46
N ASN A 178 -23.26 -20.90 -13.72
CA ASN A 178 -23.01 -20.57 -12.31
C ASN A 178 -21.52 -20.23 -12.03
N LEU A 179 -20.89 -19.49 -12.94
CA LEU A 179 -19.49 -19.09 -12.86
C LEU A 179 -19.39 -17.58 -12.74
N TRP A 180 -19.09 -17.12 -11.54
CA TRP A 180 -19.00 -15.70 -11.23
C TRP A 180 -17.54 -15.32 -11.03
N TYR A 181 -17.11 -14.17 -11.56
CA TYR A 181 -15.77 -13.64 -11.36
C TYR A 181 -15.77 -12.47 -10.37
N TRP A 182 -16.92 -11.84 -10.17
CA TRP A 182 -17.11 -10.79 -9.18
C TRP A 182 -18.55 -10.83 -8.62
N ARG A 183 -18.74 -10.14 -7.50
CA ARG A 183 -19.99 -10.18 -6.73
C ARG A 183 -20.97 -9.10 -7.21
N ASP A 184 -21.59 -9.37 -8.34
CA ASP A 184 -22.65 -8.53 -8.90
C ASP A 184 -23.96 -8.76 -8.14
N LEU A 185 -24.24 -7.91 -7.15
CA LEU A 185 -25.39 -8.11 -6.25
C LEU A 185 -26.74 -8.13 -7.01
N PRO A 186 -27.05 -7.17 -7.90
CA PRO A 186 -28.26 -7.25 -8.74
C PRO A 186 -28.34 -8.53 -9.56
N ALA A 187 -27.31 -8.88 -10.33
CA ALA A 187 -27.36 -10.07 -11.19
C ALA A 187 -27.46 -11.37 -10.39
N MET A 188 -26.81 -11.44 -9.21
CA MET A 188 -26.92 -12.58 -8.29
C MET A 188 -28.32 -12.70 -7.67
N ALA A 189 -28.95 -11.57 -7.33
CA ALA A 189 -30.33 -11.57 -6.85
C ALA A 189 -31.29 -12.07 -7.93
N ASP A 190 -31.13 -11.58 -9.17
CA ASP A 190 -31.92 -12.01 -10.32
C ASP A 190 -31.73 -13.51 -10.61
N HIS A 191 -30.48 -14.00 -10.60
CA HIS A 191 -30.18 -15.42 -10.76
C HIS A 191 -30.83 -16.29 -9.68
N ALA A 192 -30.90 -15.78 -8.44
CA ALA A 192 -31.55 -16.46 -7.33
C ALA A 192 -33.09 -16.34 -7.34
N GLY A 193 -33.68 -15.63 -8.31
CA GLY A 193 -35.12 -15.37 -8.39
C GLY A 193 -35.64 -14.42 -7.30
N LEU A 194 -34.78 -13.55 -6.77
CA LEU A 194 -35.09 -12.63 -5.68
C LEU A 194 -35.32 -11.22 -6.22
N GLN A 195 -36.53 -10.70 -6.06
CA GLN A 195 -36.87 -9.33 -6.51
C GLN A 195 -36.19 -8.25 -5.67
N HIS A 196 -35.94 -8.52 -4.39
CA HIS A 196 -35.29 -7.59 -3.46
C HIS A 196 -34.36 -8.37 -2.53
N VAL A 197 -33.16 -7.85 -2.33
CA VAL A 197 -32.18 -8.36 -1.36
C VAL A 197 -31.61 -7.19 -0.55
N ALA A 198 -31.08 -7.49 0.64
CA ALA A 198 -30.29 -6.51 1.36
C ALA A 198 -29.14 -6.01 0.46
N PRO A 199 -28.86 -4.70 0.37
CA PRO A 199 -27.86 -4.13 -0.54
C PRO A 199 -26.41 -4.34 -0.06
N ILE A 200 -26.14 -5.50 0.52
CA ILE A 200 -24.88 -5.92 1.13
C ILE A 200 -24.67 -7.42 0.96
N PHE A 201 -23.43 -7.86 1.14
CA PHE A 201 -23.10 -9.25 1.43
C PHE A 201 -22.77 -9.41 2.91
N VAL A 202 -23.01 -10.61 3.44
CA VAL A 202 -22.54 -11.02 4.78
C VAL A 202 -21.49 -12.11 4.60
N GLU A 203 -20.24 -11.84 4.96
CA GLU A 203 -19.16 -12.84 4.93
C GLU A 203 -19.17 -13.62 6.25
N SER A 204 -19.53 -14.90 6.21
CA SER A 204 -19.55 -15.77 7.38
C SER A 204 -18.16 -15.86 8.02
N VAL A 205 -18.09 -15.73 9.35
CA VAL A 205 -16.86 -16.00 10.12
C VAL A 205 -16.73 -17.47 10.50
N GLU A 206 -17.82 -18.24 10.37
CA GLU A 206 -17.90 -19.63 10.78
C GLU A 206 -17.69 -20.56 9.59
N THR A 207 -16.92 -21.64 9.80
CA THR A 207 -16.79 -22.73 8.84
C THR A 207 -18.03 -23.61 8.90
N ALA A 208 -18.58 -23.94 7.74
CA ALA A 208 -19.75 -24.80 7.66
C ALA A 208 -19.45 -26.21 8.22
N LYS A 209 -20.52 -26.91 8.60
CA LYS A 209 -20.44 -28.32 9.02
C LYS A 209 -19.76 -29.17 7.93
N GLY A 210 -19.00 -30.18 8.35
CA GLY A 210 -18.15 -30.96 7.43
C GLY A 210 -16.87 -30.26 6.96
N GLY A 211 -16.63 -29.01 7.38
CA GLY A 211 -15.37 -28.29 7.14
C GLY A 211 -15.33 -27.46 5.86
N TRP A 212 -16.40 -27.48 5.04
CA TRP A 212 -16.53 -26.73 3.80
C TRP A 212 -17.95 -26.20 3.59
N PRO A 213 -18.14 -24.96 3.13
CA PRO A 213 -17.12 -23.94 2.87
C PRO A 213 -16.41 -23.45 4.14
N ARG A 214 -15.13 -23.04 4.02
CA ARG A 214 -14.37 -22.46 5.13
C ARG A 214 -14.67 -20.98 5.26
N GLY A 215 -15.35 -20.60 6.35
CA GLY A 215 -15.62 -19.20 6.68
C GLY A 215 -14.39 -18.48 7.20
N GLY A 216 -14.55 -17.20 7.56
CA GLY A 216 -13.46 -16.38 8.09
C GLY A 216 -12.45 -15.93 7.01
N VAL A 217 -12.83 -16.02 5.73
CA VAL A 217 -11.99 -15.63 4.58
C VAL A 217 -11.99 -14.12 4.31
N THR A 218 -12.60 -13.33 5.19
CA THR A 218 -12.58 -11.87 5.09
C THR A 218 -11.14 -11.37 5.15
N ASN A 219 -10.61 -10.96 4.01
CA ASN A 219 -9.30 -10.34 3.93
C ASN A 219 -9.40 -8.83 4.24
N TYR A 220 -8.90 -8.43 5.41
CA TYR A 220 -8.77 -7.03 5.82
C TYR A 220 -7.44 -6.40 5.40
N THR A 221 -6.52 -7.18 4.83
CA THR A 221 -5.15 -6.72 4.55
C THR A 221 -5.12 -5.84 3.31
N ILE A 222 -4.70 -4.59 3.52
CA ILE A 222 -4.35 -3.66 2.45
C ILE A 222 -2.83 -3.54 2.51
N SER A 223 -2.14 -3.82 1.40
CA SER A 223 -0.67 -3.67 1.35
C SER A 223 -0.27 -2.22 1.68
N ASN A 224 0.69 -2.08 2.60
CA ASN A 224 1.17 -0.81 3.12
C ASN A 224 2.70 -0.68 3.00
N ASN A 225 3.21 -0.69 1.77
CA ASN A 225 4.65 -0.59 1.48
C ASN A 225 5.19 0.86 1.49
N HIS A 226 4.40 1.82 1.99
CA HIS A 226 4.71 3.25 1.86
C HIS A 226 5.98 3.65 2.61
N LEU A 227 6.30 2.99 3.73
CA LEU A 227 7.54 3.25 4.47
C LEU A 227 8.80 2.96 3.64
N SER A 228 8.82 1.85 2.88
CA SER A 228 9.95 1.52 2.01
C SER A 228 10.17 2.62 0.96
N TYR A 229 9.08 3.12 0.38
CA TYR A 229 9.15 4.26 -0.55
C TYR A 229 9.61 5.55 0.12
N VAL A 230 9.15 5.85 1.34
CA VAL A 230 9.64 7.00 2.13
C VAL A 230 11.17 6.95 2.25
N ILE A 231 11.72 5.78 2.62
CA ILE A 231 13.18 5.57 2.74
C ILE A 231 13.86 5.78 1.39
N THR A 232 13.30 5.23 0.30
CA THR A 232 13.86 5.41 -1.05
C THR A 232 13.90 6.88 -1.46
N TRP A 233 12.79 7.62 -1.34
CA TRP A 233 12.71 9.00 -1.83
C TRP A 233 13.60 9.96 -1.04
N TYR A 234 13.62 9.85 0.29
CA TYR A 234 14.53 10.66 1.10
C TYR A 234 15.99 10.22 0.96
N GLY A 235 16.26 8.92 0.81
CA GLY A 235 17.61 8.41 0.54
C GLY A 235 18.17 8.96 -0.77
N LEU A 236 17.37 8.97 -1.84
CA LEU A 236 17.74 9.57 -3.12
C LEU A 236 17.93 11.09 -3.01
N ALA A 237 17.09 11.79 -2.24
CA ALA A 237 17.24 13.23 -2.01
C ALA A 237 18.57 13.54 -1.29
N LEU A 238 18.91 12.77 -0.25
CA LEU A 238 20.18 12.89 0.46
C LEU A 238 21.39 12.59 -0.43
N ALA A 239 21.31 11.53 -1.25
CA ALA A 239 22.37 11.19 -2.20
C ALA A 239 22.57 12.29 -3.25
N LEU A 240 21.48 12.83 -3.81
CA LEU A 240 21.53 13.94 -4.76
C LEU A 240 22.17 15.19 -4.14
N LEU A 241 21.78 15.52 -2.91
CA LEU A 241 22.37 16.63 -2.16
C LEU A 241 23.86 16.40 -1.91
N ALA A 242 24.25 15.20 -1.48
CA ALA A 242 25.64 14.85 -1.23
C ALA A 242 26.50 14.95 -2.51
N ILE A 243 26.01 14.42 -3.63
CA ILE A 243 26.68 14.53 -4.94
C ILE A 243 26.82 16.01 -5.32
N TYR A 244 25.75 16.80 -5.22
CA TYR A 244 25.79 18.23 -5.56
C TYR A 244 26.83 18.99 -4.73
N LEU A 245 26.92 18.70 -3.43
CA LEU A 245 27.92 19.29 -2.54
C LEU A 245 29.34 18.86 -2.94
N VAL A 246 29.59 17.55 -3.06
CA VAL A 246 30.93 17.00 -3.39
C VAL A 246 31.46 17.52 -4.71
N PHE A 247 30.63 17.56 -5.76
CA PHE A 247 31.05 18.06 -7.08
C PHE A 247 31.01 19.59 -7.20
N GLY A 248 30.20 20.27 -6.38
CA GLY A 248 30.20 21.72 -6.27
C GLY A 248 31.46 22.27 -5.59
N TRP A 249 32.12 21.47 -4.74
CA TRP A 249 33.45 21.77 -4.22
C TRP A 249 34.53 21.38 -5.24
N ARG A 250 35.14 22.37 -5.91
CA ARG A 250 36.24 22.10 -6.86
C ARG A 250 37.49 21.63 -6.11
N ARG A 251 38.18 20.62 -6.65
CA ARG A 251 39.56 20.28 -6.27
C ARG A 251 40.51 21.27 -6.97
N PRO A 252 41.58 21.74 -6.31
CA PRO A 252 42.56 22.63 -6.94
C PRO A 252 43.15 21.92 -8.19
N PRO A 253 43.52 22.67 -9.24
CA PRO A 253 44.21 22.09 -10.40
C PRO A 253 45.43 21.31 -9.90
N SER A 254 45.59 20.04 -10.29
CA SER A 254 46.84 19.34 -10.06
C SER A 254 47.91 20.02 -10.90
N GLU A 255 48.98 20.51 -10.27
CA GLU A 255 50.16 21.02 -10.97
C GLU A 255 50.82 19.86 -11.75
N THR A 256 50.33 19.57 -12.93
CA THR A 256 50.95 18.62 -13.86
C THR A 256 51.36 19.38 -15.10
N GLY A 257 52.64 19.73 -15.20
CA GLY A 257 53.28 20.12 -16.45
C GLY A 257 54.06 21.43 -16.46
N ALA A 258 55.03 21.61 -15.55
CA ALA A 258 56.15 22.50 -15.84
C ALA A 258 57.02 21.85 -16.94
N LYS A 259 56.62 22.01 -18.21
CA LYS A 259 57.53 21.77 -19.33
C LYS A 259 58.63 22.84 -19.25
N THR A 260 59.79 22.45 -18.75
CA THR A 260 61.04 23.22 -18.86
C THR A 260 61.41 23.33 -20.34
N GLY A 261 60.94 24.41 -20.97
CA GLY A 261 61.51 24.88 -22.23
C GLY A 261 62.89 25.48 -21.94
N VAL A 262 63.95 24.69 -22.12
CA VAL A 262 65.30 25.22 -22.22
C VAL A 262 65.46 25.78 -23.64
N LYS A 263 65.43 27.11 -23.76
CA LYS A 263 66.05 27.83 -24.87
C LYS A 263 67.54 27.97 -24.56
N ARG A 264 68.40 27.37 -25.37
CA ARG A 264 69.51 28.01 -26.09
C ARG A 264 70.24 26.97 -26.93
#